data_AF-A0A0A2LT07-F1
#
_entry.id   AF-A0A0A2LT07-F1
#
_cell.length_a   1.000
_cell.length_b   1.000
_cell.length_c   1.000
_cell.angle_alpha   90.00
_cell.angle_beta   90.00
_cell.angle_gamma   90.00
#
_symmetry.space_group_name_H-M   'P 1'
#
loop_
_entity.id
_entity.type
_entity.pdbx_description
1 polymer ?
#
loop_
_entity_poly.entity_id
_entity_poly.type
_entity_poly.pdbx_seq_one_letter_code
_entity_poly.pdbx_strand_id
1 'polypeptide(L)'
;MKNLLSALVLLLGAAAANAQVGVGTSSPNASAQLEIVSEDKGILIPQVSLTDTTDATTITNGNVSSLLVYNTSQTADVNPGYYYWFDNKWNRILTDLDIFNETITTLVDNGNGTYTYTSEDGVVTVIDIPGNQTLTTLVYDQTANTLTYTDENNNPVVIDLPTLVQNAETLTSLVKNEDGSITYTDENGNQTNIDLTGIIQDNQAVTSIVANINAGTITFTNELGETTVINISDFVTQYETVTTLVDNGDGTVTYTNEEGTAVTVTLPAGLNGVDGTDGLSAYELW
;
A
#
# COMPACT_ATOMS: atom_id res chain seq x y z
N MET A 1 -69.57 -69.62 77.37
CA MET A 1 -68.18 -69.18 77.02
C MET A 1 -67.71 -69.60 75.62
N LYS A 2 -68.25 -70.66 74.99
CA LYS A 2 -67.80 -71.11 73.65
C LYS A 2 -68.16 -70.13 72.51
N ASN A 3 -69.27 -69.39 72.64
CA ASN A 3 -69.76 -68.49 71.59
C ASN A 3 -69.11 -67.09 71.64
N LEU A 4 -68.46 -66.72 72.77
CA LEU A 4 -67.71 -65.45 72.88
C LEU A 4 -66.33 -65.55 72.24
N LEU A 5 -65.71 -66.75 72.24
CA LEU A 5 -64.37 -66.94 71.67
C LEU A 5 -64.40 -66.85 70.14
N SER A 6 -65.46 -67.36 69.49
CA SER A 6 -65.65 -67.24 68.04
C SER A 6 -65.90 -65.80 67.58
N ALA A 7 -66.63 -64.99 68.37
CA ALA A 7 -66.86 -63.58 68.07
C ALA A 7 -65.59 -62.73 68.23
N LEU A 8 -64.75 -63.05 69.23
CA LEU A 8 -63.48 -62.36 69.46
C LEU A 8 -62.44 -62.67 68.37
N VAL A 9 -62.39 -63.92 67.88
CA VAL A 9 -61.52 -64.30 66.75
C VAL A 9 -61.96 -63.65 65.45
N LEU A 10 -63.26 -63.48 65.22
CA LEU A 10 -63.78 -62.77 64.04
C LEU A 10 -63.49 -61.26 64.10
N LEU A 11 -63.48 -60.66 65.30
CA LEU A 11 -63.20 -59.24 65.51
C LEU A 11 -61.70 -58.90 65.43
N LEU A 12 -60.81 -59.83 65.83
CA LEU A 12 -59.35 -59.66 65.71
C LEU A 12 -58.82 -59.93 64.29
N GLY A 13 -59.53 -60.70 63.47
CA GLY A 13 -59.18 -60.94 62.06
C GLY A 13 -59.51 -59.80 61.10
N ALA A 14 -60.20 -58.76 61.55
CA ALA A 14 -60.59 -57.59 60.76
C ALA A 14 -59.56 -56.45 60.77
N ALA A 15 -58.41 -56.64 61.42
CA ALA A 15 -57.39 -55.61 61.53
C ALA A 15 -56.54 -55.50 60.25
N ALA A 16 -56.76 -54.42 59.50
CA ALA A 16 -55.93 -53.89 58.41
C ALA A 16 -55.87 -54.70 57.11
N ALA A 17 -56.98 -54.74 56.37
CA ALA A 17 -56.90 -54.89 54.92
C ALA A 17 -56.47 -53.56 54.30
N ASN A 18 -55.21 -53.45 53.84
CA ASN A 18 -54.77 -52.32 53.02
C ASN A 18 -55.49 -52.40 51.67
N ALA A 19 -56.34 -51.43 51.36
CA ALA A 19 -57.04 -51.36 50.08
C ALA A 19 -56.19 -50.61 49.05
N GLN A 20 -55.18 -51.28 48.49
CA GLN A 20 -54.57 -50.85 47.23
C GLN A 20 -55.52 -51.18 46.07
N VAL A 21 -55.68 -50.26 45.12
CA VAL A 21 -56.58 -50.47 43.99
C VAL A 21 -55.76 -51.01 42.82
N GLY A 22 -55.95 -52.29 42.52
CA GLY A 22 -55.51 -52.90 41.27
C GLY A 22 -56.64 -52.90 40.26
N VAL A 23 -56.40 -52.35 39.07
CA VAL A 23 -57.31 -52.51 37.92
C VAL A 23 -56.59 -53.35 36.89
N GLY A 24 -57.10 -54.56 36.62
CA GLY A 24 -56.47 -55.51 35.69
C GLY A 24 -55.29 -56.31 36.27
N THR A 25 -54.98 -56.16 37.57
CA THR A 25 -54.03 -57.01 38.30
C THR A 25 -54.59 -57.43 39.66
N SER A 26 -54.36 -58.67 40.06
CA SER A 26 -54.74 -59.21 41.38
C SER A 26 -53.68 -59.00 42.46
N SER A 27 -52.48 -58.58 42.07
CA SER A 27 -51.37 -58.32 42.99
C SER A 27 -50.70 -56.98 42.66
N PRO A 28 -51.33 -55.85 43.02
CA PRO A 28 -50.74 -54.54 42.79
C PRO A 28 -49.39 -54.39 43.49
N ASN A 29 -48.50 -53.60 42.90
CA ASN A 29 -47.21 -53.23 43.47
C ASN A 29 -47.41 -52.59 44.84
N ALA A 30 -46.68 -53.05 45.86
CA ALA A 30 -46.81 -52.56 47.22
C ALA A 30 -46.49 -51.06 47.39
N SER A 31 -45.81 -50.44 46.41
CA SER A 31 -45.51 -49.00 46.40
C SER A 31 -46.58 -48.16 45.69
N ALA A 32 -47.61 -48.78 45.11
CA ALA A 32 -48.65 -48.09 44.34
C ALA A 32 -49.98 -48.09 45.09
N GLN A 33 -50.57 -46.91 45.25
CA GLN A 33 -51.94 -46.78 45.76
C GLN A 33 -53.00 -47.15 44.71
N LEU A 34 -52.66 -46.96 43.43
CA LEU A 34 -53.42 -47.36 42.24
C LEU A 34 -52.45 -47.91 41.20
N GLU A 35 -52.66 -49.15 40.76
CA GLU A 35 -51.97 -49.73 39.61
C GLU A 35 -52.99 -50.21 38.58
N ILE A 36 -52.75 -49.85 37.32
CA ILE A 36 -53.63 -50.20 36.20
C ILE A 36 -52.80 -50.97 35.18
N VAL A 37 -53.16 -52.23 34.95
CA VAL A 37 -52.47 -53.15 34.04
C VAL A 37 -53.43 -53.58 32.94
N SER A 38 -53.05 -53.35 31.68
CA SER A 38 -53.76 -53.82 30.49
C SER A 38 -52.79 -53.89 29.31
N GLU A 39 -52.99 -54.86 28.41
CA GLU A 39 -52.19 -54.99 27.18
C GLU A 39 -52.73 -54.11 26.04
N ASP A 40 -54.01 -53.74 26.09
CA ASP A 40 -54.75 -53.14 24.96
C ASP A 40 -55.66 -51.95 25.34
N LYS A 41 -55.71 -51.54 26.62
CA LYS A 41 -56.54 -50.42 27.10
C LYS A 41 -55.71 -49.39 27.83
N GLY A 42 -56.08 -48.12 27.65
CA GLY A 42 -55.52 -46.98 28.38
C GLY A 42 -56.45 -46.46 29.49
N ILE A 43 -56.00 -45.39 30.15
CA ILE A 43 -56.80 -44.65 31.13
C ILE A 43 -57.38 -43.41 30.44
N LEU A 44 -58.70 -43.25 30.51
CA LEU A 44 -59.33 -42.00 30.11
C LEU A 44 -59.35 -41.04 31.30
N ILE A 45 -58.45 -40.06 31.28
CA ILE A 45 -58.41 -38.97 32.24
C ILE A 45 -59.66 -38.09 32.07
N PRO A 46 -60.22 -37.49 33.14
CA PRO A 46 -61.37 -36.59 33.04
C PRO A 46 -61.18 -35.54 31.94
N GLN A 47 -62.12 -35.54 30.99
CA GLN A 47 -62.16 -34.57 29.90
C GLN A 47 -63.01 -33.39 30.34
N VAL A 48 -62.41 -32.21 30.39
CA VAL A 48 -63.05 -30.97 30.86
C VAL A 48 -62.84 -29.85 29.86
N SER A 49 -63.71 -28.85 29.89
CA SER A 49 -63.64 -27.70 28.98
C SER A 49 -63.17 -26.48 29.77
N LEU A 50 -61.85 -26.29 29.90
CA LEU A 50 -61.28 -25.16 30.64
C LEU A 50 -61.56 -23.84 29.90
N THR A 51 -61.69 -22.74 30.65
CA THR A 51 -61.88 -21.39 30.08
C THR A 51 -60.58 -20.61 29.86
N ASP A 52 -59.58 -20.85 30.71
CA ASP A 52 -58.24 -20.26 30.69
C ASP A 52 -57.33 -21.04 31.67
N THR A 53 -56.06 -20.69 31.74
CA THR A 53 -55.12 -21.38 32.64
C THR A 53 -55.34 -21.08 34.14
N THR A 54 -56.17 -20.10 34.48
CA THR A 54 -56.52 -19.77 35.88
C THR A 54 -57.90 -20.28 36.29
N ASP A 55 -58.57 -21.05 35.43
CA ASP A 55 -59.92 -21.56 35.65
C ASP A 55 -60.02 -22.42 36.92
N ALA A 56 -60.63 -21.82 37.94
CA ALA A 56 -60.91 -22.45 39.23
C ALA A 56 -62.36 -22.96 39.36
N THR A 57 -63.16 -22.87 38.29
CA THR A 57 -64.61 -23.09 38.35
C THR A 57 -65.08 -24.35 37.64
N THR A 58 -64.39 -24.76 36.58
CA THR A 58 -64.72 -25.99 35.84
C THR A 58 -64.66 -27.23 36.73
N ILE A 59 -63.74 -27.27 37.70
CA ILE A 59 -63.73 -28.26 38.77
C ILE A 59 -64.44 -27.67 40.00
N THR A 60 -65.69 -28.06 40.19
CA THR A 60 -66.61 -27.43 41.16
C THR A 60 -66.19 -27.54 42.63
N ASN A 61 -65.39 -28.54 42.98
CA ASN A 61 -64.86 -28.73 44.34
C ASN A 61 -63.49 -28.07 44.56
N GLY A 62 -63.08 -27.20 43.63
CA GLY A 62 -61.79 -26.53 43.65
C GLY A 62 -60.66 -27.39 43.10
N ASN A 63 -59.64 -26.71 42.61
CA ASN A 63 -58.45 -27.36 42.05
C ASN A 63 -57.46 -27.68 43.17
N VAL A 64 -56.84 -28.87 43.10
CA VAL A 64 -55.82 -29.33 44.04
C VAL A 64 -54.54 -29.58 43.27
N SER A 65 -53.38 -29.26 43.86
CA SER A 65 -52.08 -29.50 43.21
C SER A 65 -51.95 -30.96 42.78
N SER A 66 -51.40 -31.18 41.58
CA SER A 66 -51.29 -32.49 40.91
C SER A 66 -52.60 -33.06 40.34
N LEU A 67 -53.71 -32.33 40.36
CA LEU A 67 -54.92 -32.76 39.66
C LEU A 67 -54.67 -32.78 38.15
N LEU A 68 -54.90 -33.92 37.49
CA LEU A 68 -54.68 -34.13 36.06
C LEU A 68 -56.01 -34.18 35.29
N VAL A 69 -56.11 -33.41 34.22
CA VAL A 69 -57.28 -33.39 33.32
C VAL A 69 -56.84 -33.38 31.86
N TYR A 70 -57.73 -33.76 30.96
CA TYR A 70 -57.60 -33.49 29.53
C TYR A 70 -58.52 -32.31 29.17
N ASN A 71 -57.94 -31.19 28.76
CA ASN A 71 -58.71 -30.05 28.27
C ASN A 71 -59.20 -30.32 26.84
N THR A 72 -60.47 -30.05 26.57
CA THR A 72 -61.11 -30.17 25.24
C THR A 72 -61.35 -28.84 24.55
N SER A 73 -61.22 -27.72 25.28
CA SER A 73 -61.47 -26.37 24.76
C SER A 73 -60.24 -25.79 24.06
N GLN A 74 -60.48 -24.97 23.03
CA GLN A 74 -59.51 -24.00 22.52
C GLN A 74 -60.06 -22.60 22.77
N THR A 75 -59.61 -21.95 23.83
CA THR A 75 -60.06 -20.61 24.23
C THR A 75 -59.00 -19.94 25.08
N ALA A 76 -58.89 -18.62 25.01
CA ALA A 76 -57.86 -17.84 25.71
C ALA A 76 -56.46 -18.45 25.53
N ASP A 77 -55.81 -18.83 26.64
CA ASP A 77 -54.47 -19.40 26.70
C ASP A 77 -54.46 -20.93 26.88
N VAL A 78 -55.61 -21.59 26.73
CA VAL A 78 -55.72 -23.07 26.77
C VAL A 78 -56.00 -23.65 25.38
N ASN A 79 -55.19 -24.64 25.02
CA ASN A 79 -55.38 -25.51 23.85
C ASN A 79 -55.75 -26.93 24.30
N PRO A 80 -56.37 -27.76 23.45
CA PRO A 80 -56.62 -29.16 23.77
C PRO A 80 -55.34 -29.92 24.16
N GLY A 81 -55.42 -30.76 25.19
CA GLY A 81 -54.27 -31.51 25.71
C GLY A 81 -54.34 -31.81 27.20
N TYR A 82 -53.29 -32.44 27.74
CA TYR A 82 -53.21 -32.76 29.16
C TYR A 82 -52.75 -31.56 29.98
N TYR A 83 -53.44 -31.29 31.09
CA TYR A 83 -53.09 -30.24 32.04
C TYR A 83 -53.05 -30.78 33.45
N TYR A 84 -52.12 -30.28 34.25
CA TYR A 84 -52.12 -30.50 35.69
C TYR A 84 -52.19 -29.18 36.46
N TRP A 85 -52.91 -29.18 37.57
CA TRP A 85 -52.98 -28.00 38.43
C TRP A 85 -51.73 -27.89 39.30
N PHE A 86 -51.05 -26.75 39.25
CA PHE A 86 -49.92 -26.42 40.12
C PHE A 86 -49.75 -24.90 40.18
N ASP A 87 -49.42 -24.38 41.37
CA ASP A 87 -49.18 -22.95 41.61
C ASP A 87 -50.30 -22.02 41.08
N ASN A 88 -51.55 -22.35 41.46
CA ASN A 88 -52.76 -21.63 41.03
C ASN A 88 -52.97 -21.52 39.51
N LYS A 89 -52.41 -22.46 38.75
CA LYS A 89 -52.48 -22.47 37.29
C LYS A 89 -52.62 -23.90 36.74
N TRP A 90 -53.35 -24.03 35.64
CA TRP A 90 -53.34 -25.19 34.77
C TRP A 90 -52.08 -25.16 33.90
N ASN A 91 -51.18 -26.10 34.14
CA ASN A 91 -49.94 -26.26 33.39
C ASN A 91 -50.12 -27.36 32.35
N ARG A 92 -49.93 -27.01 31.08
CA ARG A 92 -50.02 -27.97 29.97
C ARG A 92 -48.80 -28.89 29.96
N ILE A 93 -49.02 -30.17 29.72
CA ILE A 93 -47.94 -31.12 29.39
C ILE A 93 -47.67 -30.99 27.89
N LEU A 94 -46.48 -30.51 27.54
CA LEU A 94 -46.08 -30.27 26.15
C LEU A 94 -45.82 -31.57 25.39
N THR A 95 -46.12 -31.56 24.10
CA THR A 95 -45.74 -32.58 23.12
C THR A 95 -44.55 -32.10 22.27
N ASP A 96 -43.87 -33.00 21.58
CA ASP A 96 -42.78 -32.62 20.67
C ASP A 96 -43.23 -31.57 19.64
N LEU A 97 -44.47 -31.67 19.16
CA LEU A 97 -45.08 -30.70 18.25
C LEU A 97 -45.15 -29.29 18.85
N ASP A 98 -45.40 -29.19 20.16
CA ASP A 98 -45.44 -27.91 20.86
C ASP A 98 -44.03 -27.29 21.00
N ILE A 99 -42.97 -28.09 20.97
CA ILE A 99 -41.57 -27.65 21.12
C ILE A 99 -40.99 -27.16 19.78
N PHE A 100 -41.35 -27.78 18.66
CA PHE A 100 -40.85 -27.38 17.33
C PHE A 100 -41.35 -26.00 16.89
N ASN A 101 -42.52 -25.60 17.35
CA ASN A 101 -43.09 -24.29 17.03
C ASN A 101 -42.36 -23.13 17.74
N GLU A 102 -41.51 -23.40 18.74
CA GLU A 102 -40.76 -22.36 19.48
C GLU A 102 -39.28 -22.21 19.04
N THR A 103 -38.77 -23.06 18.12
CA THR A 103 -37.30 -23.16 17.88
C THR A 103 -36.81 -22.89 16.45
N ILE A 104 -37.68 -22.74 15.45
CA ILE A 104 -37.23 -22.50 14.07
C ILE A 104 -37.13 -20.99 13.79
N THR A 105 -36.05 -20.38 14.27
CA THR A 105 -35.58 -19.09 13.73
C THR A 105 -34.64 -19.35 12.56
N THR A 106 -34.92 -18.78 11.38
CA THR A 106 -33.99 -18.84 10.24
C THR A 106 -33.40 -17.48 9.98
N LEU A 107 -32.10 -17.44 9.67
CA LEU A 107 -31.40 -16.25 9.18
C LEU A 107 -30.75 -16.61 7.85
N VAL A 108 -31.26 -16.02 6.77
CA VAL A 108 -30.84 -16.32 5.39
C VAL A 108 -30.15 -15.10 4.79
N ASP A 109 -28.97 -15.29 4.21
CA ASP A 109 -28.29 -14.29 3.41
C ASP A 109 -28.95 -14.18 2.03
N ASN A 110 -29.39 -12.97 1.65
CA ASN A 110 -30.06 -12.73 0.37
C ASN A 110 -29.08 -12.41 -0.77
N GLY A 111 -27.77 -12.31 -0.51
CA GLY A 111 -26.75 -12.02 -1.52
C GLY A 111 -26.75 -10.59 -2.07
N ASN A 112 -27.48 -9.68 -1.42
CA ASN A 112 -27.64 -8.27 -1.82
C ASN A 112 -27.42 -7.29 -0.65
N GLY A 113 -26.68 -7.71 0.39
CA GLY A 113 -26.44 -6.89 1.59
C GLY A 113 -27.57 -6.91 2.63
N THR A 114 -28.65 -7.66 2.37
CA THR A 114 -29.74 -7.86 3.33
C THR A 114 -29.79 -9.29 3.84
N TYR A 115 -30.31 -9.46 5.06
CA TYR A 115 -30.58 -10.77 5.65
C TYR A 115 -32.07 -10.92 5.94
N THR A 116 -32.63 -12.07 5.62
CA THR A 116 -34.01 -12.41 5.96
C THR A 116 -34.01 -13.18 7.27
N TYR A 117 -34.54 -12.56 8.32
CA TYR A 117 -34.87 -13.21 9.57
C TYR A 117 -36.34 -13.66 9.54
N THR A 118 -36.60 -14.94 9.80
CA THR A 118 -37.96 -15.46 10.01
C THR A 118 -38.07 -15.95 11.44
N SER A 119 -38.98 -15.35 12.22
CA SER A 119 -39.25 -15.77 13.59
C SER A 119 -40.09 -17.04 13.64
N GLU A 120 -40.21 -17.59 14.85
CA GLU A 120 -41.02 -18.74 15.21
C GLU A 120 -42.52 -18.56 14.88
N ASP A 121 -43.03 -17.33 14.93
CA ASP A 121 -44.40 -16.97 14.56
C ASP A 121 -44.60 -16.81 13.05
N GLY A 122 -43.56 -17.09 12.24
CA GLY A 122 -43.56 -16.88 10.79
C GLY A 122 -43.45 -15.41 10.38
N VAL A 123 -43.16 -14.51 11.32
CA VAL A 123 -42.97 -13.09 11.01
C VAL A 123 -41.61 -12.91 10.34
N VAL A 124 -41.65 -12.34 9.14
CA VAL A 124 -40.44 -12.07 8.36
C VAL A 124 -39.98 -10.64 8.62
N THR A 125 -38.73 -10.49 9.04
CA THR A 125 -38.04 -9.20 9.16
C THR A 125 -36.85 -9.19 8.22
N VAL A 126 -36.80 -8.21 7.33
CA VAL A 126 -35.61 -7.96 6.50
C VAL A 126 -34.69 -7.04 7.28
N ILE A 127 -33.51 -7.55 7.61
CA ILE A 127 -32.44 -6.79 8.23
C ILE A 127 -31.60 -6.24 7.08
N ASP A 128 -31.72 -4.94 6.86
CA ASP A 128 -30.85 -4.21 5.95
C ASP A 128 -29.56 -3.83 6.71
N ILE A 129 -28.42 -4.24 6.18
CA ILE A 129 -27.10 -3.84 6.68
C ILE A 129 -26.50 -2.88 5.65
N PRO A 130 -26.88 -1.59 5.68
CA PRO A 130 -26.32 -0.60 4.78
C PRO A 130 -24.81 -0.50 5.06
N GLY A 131 -24.00 -1.09 4.17
CA GLY A 131 -22.55 -1.14 4.30
C GLY A 131 -21.89 -2.49 4.00
N ASN A 132 -22.65 -3.60 3.92
CA ASN A 132 -22.11 -4.83 3.31
C ASN A 132 -22.23 -4.77 1.77
N GLN A 133 -21.78 -3.66 1.21
CA GLN A 133 -21.80 -3.40 -0.22
C GLN A 133 -20.40 -3.67 -0.77
N THR A 134 -20.18 -4.90 -1.21
CA THR A 134 -18.93 -5.33 -1.81
C THR A 134 -18.86 -4.88 -3.27
N LEU A 135 -18.30 -3.70 -3.52
CA LEU A 135 -17.25 -3.47 -4.55
C LEU A 135 -16.87 -1.98 -4.60
N THR A 136 -15.83 -1.60 -3.86
CA THR A 136 -15.08 -0.37 -4.16
C THR A 136 -13.96 -0.73 -5.13
N THR A 137 -13.95 -0.16 -6.33
CA THR A 137 -12.80 -0.32 -7.25
C THR A 137 -11.96 0.94 -7.28
N LEU A 138 -10.66 0.75 -7.49
CA LEU A 138 -9.72 1.84 -7.73
C LEU A 138 -8.91 1.49 -8.97
N VAL A 139 -9.19 2.18 -10.07
CA VAL A 139 -8.61 1.87 -11.38
C VAL A 139 -7.71 3.03 -11.82
N TYR A 140 -6.48 2.72 -12.17
CA TYR A 140 -5.54 3.68 -12.75
C TYR A 140 -5.60 3.61 -14.28
N ASP A 141 -5.89 4.74 -14.93
CA ASP A 141 -5.75 4.90 -16.37
C ASP A 141 -4.42 5.59 -16.68
N GLN A 142 -3.47 4.83 -17.22
CA GLN A 142 -2.14 5.34 -17.58
C GLN A 142 -2.15 6.32 -18.76
N THR A 143 -3.13 6.22 -19.66
CA THR A 143 -3.22 7.10 -20.83
C THR A 143 -3.79 8.45 -20.41
N ALA A 144 -4.81 8.44 -19.56
CA ALA A 144 -5.44 9.64 -19.03
C ALA A 144 -4.74 10.21 -17.79
N ASN A 145 -3.82 9.46 -17.15
CA ASN A 145 -3.22 9.77 -15.85
C ASN A 145 -4.27 10.06 -14.77
N THR A 146 -5.34 9.28 -14.72
CA THR A 146 -6.41 9.45 -13.73
C THR A 146 -6.57 8.22 -12.85
N LEU A 147 -7.07 8.45 -11.64
CA LEU A 147 -7.49 7.40 -10.74
C LEU A 147 -9.02 7.46 -10.64
N THR A 148 -9.70 6.40 -11.04
CA THR A 148 -11.16 6.31 -10.91
C THR A 148 -11.49 5.46 -9.70
N TYR A 149 -12.08 6.09 -8.69
CA TYR A 149 -12.74 5.42 -7.58
C TYR A 149 -14.20 5.19 -7.95
N THR A 150 -14.69 3.97 -7.87
CA THR A 150 -16.13 3.67 -8.04
C THR A 150 -16.67 3.18 -6.72
N ASP A 151 -17.67 3.89 -6.20
CA ASP A 151 -18.34 3.56 -4.93
C ASP A 151 -19.28 2.36 -5.08
N GLU A 152 -19.88 1.95 -3.96
CA GLU A 152 -20.85 0.86 -3.90
C GLU A 152 -22.14 1.09 -4.69
N ASN A 153 -22.44 2.34 -5.06
CA ASN A 153 -23.60 2.73 -5.86
C ASN A 153 -23.26 2.77 -7.36
N ASN A 154 -22.10 2.25 -7.75
CA ASN A 154 -21.54 2.33 -9.10
C ASN A 154 -21.36 3.78 -9.59
N ASN A 155 -21.12 4.72 -8.67
CA ASN A 155 -20.87 6.11 -9.01
C ASN A 155 -19.35 6.34 -9.12
N PRO A 156 -18.82 6.59 -10.33
CA PRO A 156 -17.40 6.83 -10.52
C PRO A 156 -17.03 8.27 -10.15
N VAL A 157 -16.00 8.40 -9.33
CA VAL A 157 -15.29 9.64 -9.01
C VAL A 157 -13.93 9.58 -9.68
N VAL A 158 -13.69 10.50 -10.62
CA VAL A 158 -12.41 10.62 -11.32
C VAL A 158 -11.51 11.61 -10.59
N ILE A 159 -10.33 11.16 -10.20
CA ILE A 159 -9.27 11.96 -9.61
C ILE A 159 -8.23 12.20 -10.70
N ASP A 160 -8.10 13.45 -11.12
CA ASP A 160 -7.12 13.87 -12.12
C ASP A 160 -5.74 14.06 -11.47
N LEU A 161 -4.81 13.14 -11.72
CA LEU A 161 -3.50 13.16 -11.07
C LEU A 161 -2.64 14.36 -11.50
N PRO A 162 -2.60 14.78 -12.79
CA PRO A 162 -1.95 16.03 -13.18
C PRO A 162 -2.39 17.24 -12.35
N THR A 163 -3.70 17.46 -12.19
CA THR A 163 -4.20 18.58 -11.38
C THR A 163 -3.85 18.42 -9.90
N LEU A 164 -3.91 17.20 -9.37
CA LEU A 164 -3.54 16.91 -7.97
C LEU A 164 -2.05 17.18 -7.70
N VAL A 165 -1.19 16.77 -8.62
CA VAL A 165 0.27 16.86 -8.52
C VAL A 165 0.75 18.28 -8.83
N GLN A 166 0.11 19.01 -9.76
CA GLN A 166 0.50 20.37 -10.11
C GLN A 166 0.36 21.36 -8.93
N ASN A 167 -0.56 21.12 -8.00
CA ASN A 167 -0.65 21.90 -6.75
C ASN A 167 0.46 21.59 -5.74
N ALA A 168 1.14 20.45 -5.88
CA ALA A 168 2.24 20.01 -5.04
C ALA A 168 3.61 20.15 -5.72
N GLU A 169 3.64 20.33 -7.04
CA GLU A 169 4.85 20.60 -7.79
C GLU A 169 5.38 21.98 -7.47
N THR A 170 6.67 22.04 -7.16
CA THR A 170 7.36 23.28 -6.91
C THR A 170 8.31 23.58 -8.07
N LEU A 171 8.13 24.74 -8.69
CA LEU A 171 8.92 25.14 -9.84
C LEU A 171 10.30 25.61 -9.37
N THR A 172 11.35 24.91 -9.78
CA THR A 172 12.73 25.41 -9.73
C THR A 172 13.13 25.97 -11.09
N SER A 173 13.92 27.03 -11.13
CA SER A 173 14.38 27.62 -12.40
C SER A 173 15.86 27.99 -12.37
N LEU A 174 16.52 27.86 -13.52
CA LEU A 174 17.87 28.34 -13.76
C LEU A 174 17.82 29.35 -14.91
N VAL A 175 18.19 30.59 -14.63
CA VAL A 175 18.21 31.68 -15.61
C VAL A 175 19.63 32.19 -15.75
N LYS A 176 20.16 32.21 -16.98
CA LYS A 176 21.44 32.86 -17.27
C LYS A 176 21.24 34.38 -17.28
N ASN A 177 22.06 35.09 -16.52
CA ASN A 177 22.06 36.54 -16.44
C ASN A 177 22.94 37.17 -17.54
N GLU A 178 22.73 38.46 -17.83
CA GLU A 178 23.53 39.19 -18.83
C GLU A 178 25.00 39.33 -18.42
N ASP A 179 25.29 39.33 -17.12
CA ASP A 179 26.65 39.39 -16.55
C ASP A 179 27.41 38.05 -16.59
N GLY A 180 26.78 36.98 -17.10
CA GLY A 180 27.36 35.65 -17.20
C GLY A 180 27.16 34.75 -15.98
N SER A 181 26.57 35.24 -14.89
CA SER A 181 26.15 34.41 -13.74
C SER A 181 24.86 33.63 -14.04
N ILE A 182 24.51 32.68 -13.17
CA ILE A 182 23.23 31.94 -13.23
C ILE A 182 22.43 32.21 -11.96
N THR A 183 21.19 32.65 -12.10
CA THR A 183 20.23 32.71 -11.00
C THR A 183 19.50 31.37 -10.89
N TYR A 184 19.73 30.66 -9.80
CA TYR A 184 18.90 29.53 -9.37
C TYR A 184 17.76 30.05 -8.49
N THR A 185 16.51 29.71 -8.81
CA THR A 185 15.35 29.99 -7.95
C THR A 185 14.81 28.66 -7.43
N ASP A 186 14.74 28.51 -6.10
CA ASP A 186 14.21 27.32 -5.43
C ASP A 186 12.66 27.29 -5.41
N GLU A 187 12.10 26.20 -4.89
CA GLU A 187 10.66 26.00 -4.69
C GLU A 187 9.96 27.07 -3.83
N ASN A 188 10.72 27.74 -2.95
CA ASN A 188 10.25 28.76 -2.03
C ASN A 188 10.40 30.17 -2.64
N GLY A 189 10.90 30.27 -3.88
CA GLY A 189 11.19 31.53 -4.56
C GLY A 189 12.49 32.20 -4.11
N ASN A 190 13.30 31.56 -3.27
CA ASN A 190 14.59 32.10 -2.88
C ASN A 190 15.56 31.99 -4.05
N GLN A 191 16.27 33.09 -4.30
CA GLN A 191 17.24 33.15 -5.37
C GLN A 191 18.65 32.97 -4.83
N THR A 192 19.40 32.07 -5.46
CA THR A 192 20.83 31.91 -5.26
C THR A 192 21.53 32.32 -6.54
N ASN A 193 22.38 33.34 -6.47
CA ASN A 193 23.22 33.71 -7.59
C ASN A 193 24.47 32.82 -7.62
N ILE A 194 24.68 32.13 -8.73
CA ILE A 194 25.85 31.31 -8.98
C ILE A 194 26.76 32.12 -9.89
N ASP A 195 27.78 32.73 -9.29
CA ASP A 195 28.78 33.50 -10.00
C ASP A 195 29.71 32.56 -10.79
N LEU A 196 29.67 32.68 -12.12
CA LEU A 196 30.54 31.94 -13.03
C LEU A 196 31.69 32.80 -13.57
N THR A 197 31.76 34.08 -13.22
CA THR A 197 32.73 35.02 -13.80
C THR A 197 34.17 34.62 -13.51
N GLY A 198 34.45 34.04 -12.33
CA GLY A 198 35.76 33.47 -11.99
C GLY A 198 36.12 32.23 -12.82
N ILE A 199 35.18 31.31 -13.02
CA ILE A 199 35.39 30.08 -13.82
C ILE A 199 35.59 30.42 -15.30
N ILE A 200 34.90 31.44 -15.81
CA ILE A 200 35.02 31.87 -17.20
C ILE A 200 36.37 32.56 -17.43
N GLN A 201 36.91 33.32 -16.48
CA GLN A 201 38.24 33.94 -16.61
C GLN A 201 39.37 32.90 -16.68
N ASP A 202 39.29 31.81 -15.89
CA ASP A 202 40.28 30.72 -15.93
C ASP A 202 40.31 29.96 -17.28
N ASN A 203 39.27 30.11 -18.12
CA ASN A 203 39.13 29.39 -19.39
C ASN A 203 39.07 30.33 -20.62
N GLN A 204 39.26 31.64 -20.44
CA GLN A 204 39.47 32.56 -21.56
C GLN A 204 40.96 32.68 -21.84
N ALA A 205 41.42 31.91 -22.81
CA ALA A 205 42.79 32.00 -23.31
C ALA A 205 42.99 33.35 -24.04
N VAL A 206 43.29 34.43 -23.31
CA VAL A 206 43.92 35.61 -23.93
C VAL A 206 45.36 35.22 -24.25
N THR A 207 45.52 34.57 -25.39
CA THR A 207 46.82 34.22 -25.96
C THR A 207 47.17 35.29 -26.97
N SER A 208 48.24 36.03 -26.71
CA SER A 208 48.76 37.01 -27.68
C SER A 208 50.19 36.66 -28.05
N ILE A 209 50.50 36.80 -29.34
CA ILE A 209 51.84 36.64 -29.89
C ILE A 209 52.14 37.95 -30.62
N VAL A 210 53.13 38.69 -30.11
CA VAL A 210 53.53 39.98 -30.66
C VAL A 210 54.99 39.94 -31.08
N ALA A 211 55.27 40.24 -32.35
CA ALA A 211 56.62 40.42 -32.85
C ALA A 211 57.07 41.87 -32.64
N ASN A 212 58.24 42.06 -32.03
CA ASN A 212 58.94 43.34 -32.00
C ASN A 212 60.11 43.27 -32.99
N ILE A 213 59.88 43.79 -34.19
CA ILE A 213 60.85 43.75 -35.29
C ILE A 213 62.12 44.54 -34.96
N ASN A 214 61.98 45.67 -34.26
CA ASN A 214 63.12 46.51 -33.90
C ASN A 214 64.01 45.86 -32.83
N ALA A 215 63.39 45.11 -31.90
CA ALA A 215 64.12 44.37 -30.87
C ALA A 215 64.54 42.95 -31.30
N GLY A 216 64.04 42.45 -32.44
CA GLY A 216 64.32 41.08 -32.90
C GLY A 216 63.72 40.00 -32.00
N THR A 217 62.58 40.26 -31.36
CA THR A 217 61.97 39.33 -30.39
C THR A 217 60.53 38.99 -30.72
N ILE A 218 60.08 37.81 -30.31
CA ILE A 218 58.65 37.44 -30.23
C ILE A 218 58.26 37.35 -28.76
N THR A 219 57.20 38.05 -28.35
CA THR A 219 56.63 37.95 -27.00
C THR A 219 55.34 37.15 -27.05
N PHE A 220 55.29 36.07 -26.28
CA PHE A 220 54.08 35.31 -25.99
C PHE A 220 53.53 35.75 -24.64
N THR A 221 52.21 36.02 -24.55
CA THR A 221 51.53 36.29 -23.27
C THR A 221 50.47 35.22 -23.03
N ASN A 222 50.52 34.56 -21.87
CA ASN A 222 49.54 33.53 -21.49
C ASN A 222 48.25 34.13 -20.89
N GLU A 223 47.30 33.27 -20.57
CA GLU A 223 46.01 33.58 -19.97
C GLU A 223 46.10 34.27 -18.60
N LEU A 224 47.23 34.13 -17.90
CA LEU A 224 47.52 34.81 -16.62
C LEU A 224 48.21 36.17 -16.81
N GLY A 225 48.47 36.58 -18.05
CA GLY A 225 49.19 37.82 -18.37
C GLY A 225 50.72 37.72 -18.23
N GLU A 226 51.25 36.52 -18.01
CA GLU A 226 52.69 36.28 -17.91
C GLU A 226 53.32 36.25 -19.31
N THR A 227 54.44 36.94 -19.48
CA THR A 227 55.11 37.09 -20.78
C THR A 227 56.37 36.24 -20.89
N THR A 228 56.49 35.51 -22.00
CA THR A 228 57.72 34.81 -22.40
C THR A 228 58.29 35.50 -23.64
N VAL A 229 59.54 35.94 -23.57
CA VAL A 229 60.25 36.59 -24.69
C VAL A 229 61.20 35.60 -25.35
N ILE A 230 61.07 35.46 -26.66
CA ILE A 230 61.90 34.63 -27.51
C ILE A 230 62.76 35.57 -28.37
N ASN A 231 64.08 35.57 -28.14
CA ASN A 231 65.00 36.35 -28.97
C ASN A 231 65.33 35.59 -30.26
N ILE A 232 65.07 36.20 -31.41
CA ILE A 232 65.33 35.57 -32.71
C ILE A 232 66.84 35.47 -32.97
N SER A 233 67.65 36.39 -32.43
CA SER A 233 69.11 36.34 -32.51
C SER A 233 69.71 35.04 -32.00
N ASP A 234 69.12 34.46 -30.96
CA ASP A 234 69.64 33.25 -30.32
C ASP A 234 69.49 32.04 -31.26
N PHE A 235 68.42 32.02 -32.07
CA PHE A 235 68.22 31.00 -33.10
C PHE A 235 69.09 31.26 -34.33
N VAL A 236 69.17 32.51 -34.79
CA VAL A 236 69.98 32.86 -35.97
C VAL A 236 71.44 32.54 -35.71
N THR A 237 72.01 32.96 -34.57
CA THR A 237 73.42 32.68 -34.25
C THR A 237 73.73 31.19 -34.07
N GLN A 238 72.77 30.38 -33.63
CA GLN A 238 72.96 28.94 -33.50
C GLN A 238 73.04 28.22 -34.85
N TYR A 239 72.36 28.72 -35.88
CA TYR A 239 72.24 28.08 -37.19
C TYR A 239 72.86 28.89 -38.34
N GLU A 240 73.49 30.02 -38.04
CA GLU A 240 74.22 30.81 -39.02
C GLU A 240 75.48 30.06 -39.46
N THR A 241 75.66 29.97 -40.77
CA THR A 241 76.77 29.28 -41.40
C THR A 241 77.66 30.29 -42.11
N VAL A 242 78.95 30.25 -41.83
CA VAL A 242 79.93 31.19 -42.41
C VAL A 242 80.49 30.61 -43.71
N THR A 243 80.50 31.41 -44.77
CA THR A 243 81.28 31.13 -46.00
C THR A 243 82.51 32.01 -46.04
N THR A 244 83.57 31.56 -46.70
CA THR A 244 84.82 32.33 -46.82
C THR A 244 85.21 32.52 -48.26
N LEU A 245 85.69 33.72 -48.61
CA LEU A 245 86.45 33.94 -49.84
C LEU A 245 87.90 34.28 -49.49
N VAL A 246 88.83 33.55 -50.09
CA VAL A 246 90.26 33.71 -49.90
C VAL A 246 90.92 33.97 -51.24
N ASP A 247 91.63 35.10 -51.37
CA ASP A 247 92.52 35.35 -52.50
C ASP A 247 93.78 34.50 -52.34
N ASN A 248 94.11 33.70 -53.35
CA ASN A 248 95.26 32.79 -53.30
C ASN A 248 96.57 33.49 -53.70
N GLY A 249 96.54 34.75 -54.15
CA GLY A 249 97.73 35.52 -54.53
C GLY A 249 98.38 35.09 -55.85
N ASP A 250 97.73 34.19 -56.60
CA ASP A 250 98.20 33.66 -57.89
C ASP A 250 97.22 33.98 -59.05
N GLY A 251 96.32 34.94 -58.83
CA GLY A 251 95.26 35.29 -59.77
C GLY A 251 94.01 34.41 -59.66
N THR A 252 93.90 33.58 -58.62
CA THR A 252 92.70 32.78 -58.32
C THR A 252 92.10 33.13 -56.96
N VAL A 253 90.78 32.96 -56.82
CA VAL A 253 90.06 33.13 -55.56
C VAL A 253 89.39 31.82 -55.19
N THR A 254 89.52 31.39 -53.94
CA THR A 254 88.85 30.23 -53.38
C THR A 254 87.63 30.65 -52.58
N TYR A 255 86.45 30.25 -53.02
CA TYR A 255 85.22 30.30 -52.23
C TYR A 255 85.04 28.97 -51.50
N THR A 256 84.83 28.99 -50.19
CA THR A 256 84.47 27.81 -49.39
C THR A 256 83.05 27.99 -48.88
N ASN A 257 82.17 27.05 -49.25
CA ASN A 257 80.79 27.06 -48.80
C ASN A 257 80.63 26.56 -47.35
N GLU A 258 79.40 26.60 -46.86
CA GLU A 258 78.98 26.21 -45.51
C GLU A 258 79.29 24.74 -45.17
N GLU A 259 79.40 23.87 -46.18
CA GLU A 259 79.75 22.45 -46.04
C GLU A 259 81.27 22.21 -46.06
N GLY A 260 82.08 23.27 -46.12
CA GLY A 260 83.53 23.18 -46.25
C GLY A 260 84.02 22.83 -47.65
N THR A 261 83.13 22.83 -48.65
CA THR A 261 83.48 22.55 -50.05
C THR A 261 84.10 23.81 -50.67
N ALA A 262 85.36 23.69 -51.07
CA ALA A 262 86.09 24.76 -51.72
C ALA A 262 85.95 24.69 -53.25
N VAL A 263 85.64 25.83 -53.87
CA VAL A 263 85.65 26.03 -55.32
C VAL A 263 86.63 27.16 -55.62
N THR A 264 87.68 26.84 -56.37
CA THR A 264 88.66 27.82 -56.83
C THR A 264 88.27 28.32 -58.21
N VAL A 265 88.12 29.62 -58.35
CA VAL A 265 87.83 30.29 -59.62
C VAL A 265 89.07 31.04 -60.05
N THR A 266 89.59 30.69 -61.22
CA THR A 266 90.65 31.47 -61.87
C THR A 266 90.04 32.76 -62.40
N LEU A 267 90.53 33.89 -61.91
CA LEU A 267 90.15 35.16 -62.49
C LEU A 267 90.83 35.26 -63.85
N PRO A 268 90.09 35.50 -64.96
CA PRO A 268 90.72 35.68 -66.25
C PRO A 268 91.71 36.84 -66.12
N ALA A 269 92.93 36.66 -66.63
CA ALA A 269 93.91 37.73 -66.72
C ALA A 269 93.24 38.91 -67.44
N GLY A 270 92.81 39.91 -66.68
CA GLY A 270 92.35 41.17 -67.26
C GLY A 270 93.47 41.72 -68.13
N LEU A 271 93.12 42.55 -69.12
CA LEU A 271 94.10 43.48 -69.70
C LEU A 271 94.82 44.12 -68.51
N ASN A 272 96.13 43.87 -68.32
CA ASN A 272 96.89 44.39 -67.20
C ASN A 272 96.53 45.87 -66.98
N GLY A 273 95.64 46.11 -66.02
CA GLY A 273 95.36 47.44 -65.52
C GLY A 273 96.61 47.85 -64.78
N VAL A 274 96.97 49.13 -64.86
CA VAL A 274 98.04 49.69 -64.03
C VAL A 274 97.84 49.20 -62.60
N ASP A 275 98.89 48.68 -61.96
CA ASP A 275 98.86 48.26 -60.56
C ASP A 275 98.17 49.37 -59.76
N GLY A 276 96.92 49.12 -59.35
CA GLY A 276 96.22 50.00 -58.46
C GLY A 276 97.00 50.00 -57.16
N THR A 277 97.29 51.18 -56.61
CA THR A 277 97.90 51.29 -55.29
C THR A 277 97.15 50.37 -54.33
N ASP A 278 97.86 49.44 -53.68
CA ASP A 278 97.29 48.51 -52.71
C ASP A 278 96.26 49.24 -51.85
N GLY A 279 94.99 48.87 -52.00
CA GLY A 279 93.92 49.39 -51.17
C GLY A 279 94.18 48.94 -49.73
N LEU A 280 94.21 49.89 -48.80
CA LEU A 280 94.35 49.61 -47.36
C LEU A 280 93.36 48.50 -46.95
N SER A 281 93.87 47.44 -46.31
CA SER A 281 93.03 46.33 -45.88
C SER A 281 92.00 46.80 -44.85
N ALA A 282 90.85 46.11 -44.77
CA ALA A 282 89.73 46.45 -43.89
C ALA A 282 90.05 46.46 -42.37
N TYR A 283 91.30 46.25 -41.95
CA TYR A 283 91.77 46.42 -40.58
C TYR A 283 92.20 47.87 -40.23
N GLU A 284 92.15 48.82 -41.18
CA GLU A 284 92.50 50.23 -40.93
C GLU A 284 91.30 51.20 -40.86
N LEU A 285 90.07 50.69 -40.92
CA LEU A 285 88.86 51.45 -40.63
C LEU A 285 88.13 50.77 -39.48
N TRP A 286 88.35 51.32 -38.29
CA TRP A 286 87.70 50.99 -37.03
C TRP A 286 86.17 50.92 -37.14
#